data_AF-A0A1F8LSJ1-F1
#
_entry.id   AF-A0A1F8LSJ1-F1
#
_cell.length_a   1.000
_cell.length_b   1.000
_cell.length_c   1.000
_cell.angle_alpha   90.00
_cell.angle_beta   90.00
_cell.angle_gamma   90.00
#
_symmetry.space_group_name_H-M   'P 1'
#
loop_
_entity.id
_entity.type
_entity.pdbx_description
1 polymer ?
#
loop_
_entity_poly.entity_id
_entity_poly.type
_entity_poly.pdbx_seq_one_letter_code
_entity_poly.pdbx_strand_id
1 'polypeptide(L)'
;MLRYLRNVVTLELDEETCIGCGMCEIVCPHAVFEITGQKATIRDKDSCMECGACVGNCPVNALKVRTGVGCAAGILMGVLGKQNECSSGCGVSPDKTISTQQGCCGVTTEKTVRVSESTSSCCGSVEEDNGKSKRCC
;
A
#
# COMPACT_ATOMS: atom_id res chain seq x y z
N MET A 1 22.53 9.19 -12.36
CA MET A 1 21.52 8.20 -11.96
C MET A 1 20.23 8.52 -12.72
N LEU A 2 19.63 7.52 -13.38
CA LEU A 2 18.43 7.75 -14.22
C LEU A 2 17.23 8.06 -13.33
N ARG A 3 16.75 9.31 -13.38
CA ARG A 3 15.50 9.73 -12.72
C ARG A 3 14.40 9.80 -13.77
N TYR A 4 13.46 8.87 -13.71
CA TYR A 4 12.37 8.81 -14.68
C TYR A 4 11.16 9.67 -14.26
N LEU A 5 10.86 9.74 -12.96
CA LEU A 5 9.76 10.53 -12.38
C LEU A 5 10.25 11.25 -11.12
N ARG A 6 9.80 12.50 -10.92
CA ARG A 6 10.14 13.32 -9.74
C ARG A 6 8.90 13.50 -8.87
N ASN A 7 9.09 13.52 -7.55
CA ASN A 7 8.05 13.79 -6.55
C ASN A 7 6.86 12.83 -6.56
N VAL A 8 7.06 11.58 -7.00
CA VAL A 8 6.01 10.53 -6.98
C VAL A 8 6.19 9.52 -5.84
N VAL A 9 7.36 9.56 -5.19
CA VAL A 9 7.76 8.59 -4.17
C VAL A 9 7.04 8.87 -2.84
N THR A 10 6.49 7.81 -2.26
CA THR A 10 5.72 7.83 -1.01
C THR A 10 6.57 7.68 0.26
N LEU A 11 7.90 7.56 0.11
CA LEU A 11 8.84 7.40 1.21
C LEU A 11 8.74 8.52 2.25
N GLU A 12 8.57 8.14 3.51
CA GLU A 12 8.56 9.03 4.68
C GLU A 12 9.50 8.47 5.77
N LEU A 13 10.23 9.37 6.42
CA LEU A 13 11.09 9.10 7.57
C LEU A 13 10.57 9.91 8.76
N ASP A 14 10.31 9.22 9.86
CA ASP A 14 10.05 9.83 11.16
C ASP A 14 11.39 10.04 11.88
N GLU A 15 11.83 11.30 11.92
CA GLU A 15 13.08 11.68 12.58
C GLU A 15 13.01 11.55 14.10
N GLU A 16 11.85 11.65 14.73
CA GLU A 16 11.70 11.56 16.18
C GLU A 16 11.92 10.12 16.66
N THR A 17 11.36 9.16 15.93
CA THR A 17 11.50 7.72 16.20
C THR A 17 12.87 7.18 15.73
N CYS A 18 13.54 7.86 14.80
CA CYS A 18 14.83 7.41 14.26
C CYS A 18 15.95 7.42 15.32
N ILE A 19 16.51 6.23 15.60
CA ILE A 19 17.66 6.04 16.50
C ILE A 19 19.01 6.06 15.79
N GLY A 20 19.06 6.34 14.48
CA GLY A 20 20.33 6.45 13.74
C GLY A 20 21.10 5.14 13.49
N CYS A 21 20.45 3.98 13.57
CA CYS A 21 21.14 2.67 13.49
C CYS A 21 21.85 2.34 12.16
N GLY A 22 21.66 3.13 11.09
CA GLY A 22 22.32 2.90 9.80
C GLY A 22 21.73 1.80 8.91
N MET A 23 20.81 0.97 9.40
CA MET A 23 20.28 -0.17 8.63
C MET A 23 19.67 0.25 7.28
N CYS A 24 18.94 1.35 7.25
CA CYS A 24 18.32 1.87 6.02
C CYS A 24 19.35 2.26 4.93
N GLU A 25 20.54 2.71 5.31
CA GLU A 25 21.64 3.03 4.38
C GLU A 25 22.23 1.73 3.80
N ILE A 26 22.49 0.74 4.65
CA ILE A 26 23.10 -0.55 4.27
C ILE A 26 22.21 -1.33 3.29
N VAL A 27 20.90 -1.38 3.56
CA VAL A 27 19.98 -2.21 2.78
C VAL A 27 19.43 -1.51 1.53
N CYS A 28 19.67 -0.22 1.35
CA CYS A 28 19.14 0.52 0.22
C CYS A 28 20.03 0.36 -1.02
N PRO A 29 19.61 -0.39 -2.05
CA PRO A 29 20.43 -0.59 -3.26
C PRO A 29 20.63 0.70 -4.07
N HIS A 30 19.82 1.72 -3.80
CA HIS A 30 19.80 2.99 -4.54
C HIS A 30 20.43 4.14 -3.73
N ALA A 31 21.03 3.86 -2.57
CA ALA A 31 21.71 4.84 -1.72
C ALA A 31 20.85 6.10 -1.43
N VAL A 32 19.56 5.89 -1.11
CA VAL A 32 18.59 6.96 -0.83
C VAL A 32 18.85 7.64 0.52
N PHE A 33 19.45 6.91 1.46
CA PHE A 33 19.68 7.36 2.83
C PHE A 33 21.16 7.68 3.08
N GLU A 34 21.38 8.57 4.04
CA GLU A 34 22.70 8.90 4.59
C GLU A 34 22.55 9.13 6.10
N ILE A 35 23.53 8.69 6.90
CA ILE A 35 23.55 8.99 8.33
C ILE A 35 24.28 10.30 8.59
N THR A 36 23.53 11.32 9.02
CA THR A 36 24.08 12.63 9.41
C THR A 36 23.70 12.94 10.85
N GLY A 37 24.68 13.30 11.69
CA GLY A 37 24.40 13.78 13.04
C GLY A 37 23.67 12.77 13.95
N GLN A 38 23.98 11.48 13.80
CA GLN A 38 23.35 10.36 14.53
C GLN A 38 21.90 10.06 14.15
N LYS A 39 21.38 10.62 13.05
CA LYS A 39 20.07 10.25 12.50
C LYS A 39 20.19 9.93 11.02
N ALA A 40 19.23 9.15 10.52
CA ALA A 40 19.09 8.97 9.08
C ALA A 40 18.56 10.25 8.45
N THR A 41 18.98 10.51 7.22
CA THR A 41 18.52 11.61 6.37
C THR A 41 18.24 11.06 4.98
N ILE A 42 17.25 11.65 4.28
CA ILE A 42 16.91 11.26 2.91
C ILE A 42 17.71 12.14 1.95
N ARG A 43 18.72 11.56 1.31
CA ARG A 43 19.60 12.26 0.36
C ARG A 43 18.98 12.40 -1.02
N ASP A 44 18.33 11.34 -1.51
CA ASP A 44 17.72 11.32 -2.84
C ASP A 44 16.41 10.54 -2.86
N LYS A 45 15.33 11.20 -2.45
CA LYS A 45 13.99 10.60 -2.39
C LYS A 45 13.53 10.04 -3.74
N ASP A 46 13.79 10.75 -4.84
CA ASP A 46 13.35 10.36 -6.19
C ASP A 46 14.05 9.11 -6.73
N SER A 47 15.17 8.71 -6.12
CA SER A 47 15.86 7.46 -6.46
C SER A 47 15.24 6.24 -5.78
N CYS A 48 14.28 6.40 -4.86
CA CYS A 48 13.61 5.29 -4.19
C CYS A 48 12.69 4.52 -5.18
N MET A 49 12.91 3.22 -5.30
CA MET A 49 12.05 2.32 -6.08
C MET A 49 10.93 1.67 -5.26
N GLU A 50 10.72 2.14 -4.02
CA GLU A 50 9.66 1.67 -3.12
C GLU A 50 9.69 0.15 -2.85
N CYS A 51 10.89 -0.45 -2.81
CA CYS A 51 11.05 -1.88 -2.60
C CYS A 51 10.75 -2.36 -1.17
N GLY A 52 10.70 -1.45 -0.19
CA GLY A 52 10.39 -1.77 1.21
C GLY A 52 11.54 -2.35 2.04
N ALA A 53 12.74 -2.54 1.47
CA ALA A 53 13.88 -3.11 2.20
C ALA A 53 14.22 -2.32 3.48
N CYS A 54 14.16 -0.99 3.41
CA CYS A 54 14.45 -0.13 4.56
C CYS A 54 13.40 -0.24 5.67
N VAL A 55 12.12 -0.40 5.33
CA VAL A 55 11.03 -0.61 6.30
C VAL A 55 11.20 -1.96 7.00
N GLY A 56 11.46 -3.03 6.23
CA GLY A 56 11.62 -4.37 6.79
C GLY A 56 12.84 -4.57 7.70
N ASN A 57 13.82 -3.66 7.65
CA ASN A 57 15.05 -3.72 8.45
C ASN A 57 15.15 -2.61 9.51
N CYS A 58 14.13 -1.75 9.64
CA CYS A 58 14.16 -0.70 10.66
C CYS A 58 13.73 -1.29 12.02
N PRO A 59 14.62 -1.35 13.03
CA PRO A 59 14.30 -1.98 14.32
C PRO A 59 13.24 -1.20 15.12
N VAL A 60 13.04 0.08 14.80
CA VAL A 60 12.13 1.01 15.48
C VAL A 60 10.97 1.46 14.59
N ASN A 61 10.83 0.89 13.38
CA ASN A 61 9.76 1.22 12.42
C ASN A 61 9.63 2.72 12.09
N ALA A 62 10.75 3.46 12.03
CA ALA A 62 10.78 4.90 11.73
C ALA A 62 10.53 5.24 10.25
N LEU A 63 10.26 4.26 9.38
CA LEU A 63 10.15 4.46 7.92
C LEU A 63 8.82 3.93 7.40
N LYS A 64 8.25 4.64 6.41
CA LYS A 64 7.05 4.24 5.69
C LYS A 64 7.27 4.37 4.19
N VAL A 65 6.79 3.40 3.43
CA VAL A 65 6.75 3.44 1.96
C VAL A 65 5.63 2.53 1.47
N ARG A 66 4.93 2.93 0.41
CA ARG A 66 3.94 2.07 -0.25
C ARG A 66 4.67 1.10 -1.19
N THR A 67 4.75 -0.16 -0.80
CA THR A 67 5.38 -1.20 -1.63
C THR A 67 4.39 -1.77 -2.64
N GLY A 68 4.92 -2.25 -3.77
CA GLY A 68 4.16 -3.02 -4.76
C GLY A 68 4.20 -2.43 -6.17
N VAL A 69 3.79 -3.24 -7.14
CA VAL A 69 3.87 -2.91 -8.58
C VAL A 69 2.58 -2.28 -9.14
N GLY A 70 1.69 -1.80 -8.26
CA GLY A 70 0.44 -1.11 -8.61
C GLY A 70 -0.38 -1.87 -9.67
N CYS A 71 -0.56 -1.24 -10.84
CA CYS A 71 -1.34 -1.77 -11.97
C CYS A 71 -0.79 -3.10 -12.53
N ALA A 72 0.53 -3.32 -12.47
CA ALA A 72 1.12 -4.55 -13.01
C ALA A 72 0.65 -5.79 -12.25
N ALA A 73 0.41 -5.68 -10.94
CA ALA A 73 -0.14 -6.77 -10.14
C ALA A 73 -1.54 -7.16 -10.63
N GLY A 74 -2.38 -6.17 -10.93
CA GLY A 74 -3.72 -6.41 -11.48
C GLY A 74 -3.70 -7.14 -12.82
N ILE A 75 -2.79 -6.75 -13.73
CA ILE A 75 -2.62 -7.44 -15.02
C ILE A 75 -2.16 -8.88 -14.81
N LEU A 76 -1.14 -9.10 -13.97
CA LEU A 76 -0.60 -10.43 -13.71
C LEU A 76 -1.64 -11.37 -13.09
N MET A 77 -2.42 -10.88 -12.12
CA MET A 77 -3.48 -11.66 -11.49
C MET A 77 -4.63 -11.96 -12.46
N GLY A 78 -4.95 -11.02 -13.36
CA GLY A 78 -5.90 -11.24 -14.45
C GLY A 78 -5.45 -12.34 -15.42
N VAL A 79 -4.17 -12.34 -15.80
CA VAL A 79 -3.58 -13.36 -16.68
C VAL A 79 -3.53 -14.74 -16.01
N LEU A 80 -3.22 -14.80 -14.71
CA LEU A 80 -3.16 -16.06 -13.96
C LEU A 80 -4.53 -16.66 -13.62
N GLY A 81 -5.63 -16.02 -14.02
CA GLY A 81 -6.99 -16.54 -13.77
C GLY A 81 -7.36 -16.61 -12.29
N LYS A 82 -6.56 -16.01 -11.39
CA LYS A 82 -6.89 -15.85 -9.97
C LYS A 82 -7.86 -14.67 -9.83
N GLN A 83 -9.07 -14.87 -10.31
CA GLN A 83 -10.18 -13.93 -10.15
C GLN A 83 -10.93 -14.27 -8.87
N ASN A 84 -10.35 -13.87 -7.76
CA ASN A 84 -11.06 -13.66 -6.53
C ASN A 84 -10.46 -12.42 -5.88
N GLU A 85 -11.34 -11.47 -5.57
CA GLU A 85 -11.10 -10.20 -4.88
C GLU A 85 -10.93 -8.97 -5.79
N CYS A 86 -12.02 -8.20 -5.84
CA CYS A 86 -12.21 -6.93 -6.51
C CYS A 86 -11.06 -5.96 -6.20
N SER A 87 -10.13 -5.81 -7.14
CA SER A 87 -9.02 -4.88 -7.04
C SER A 87 -9.40 -3.50 -7.57
N SER A 88 -10.44 -2.90 -6.99
CA SER A 88 -10.80 -1.51 -7.22
C SER A 88 -10.34 -0.67 -6.04
N GLY A 89 -9.11 -0.14 -6.10
CA GLY A 89 -8.71 1.05 -5.32
C GLY A 89 -8.96 1.05 -3.81
N CYS A 90 -9.16 -0.09 -3.17
CA CYS A 90 -9.31 -0.21 -1.72
C CYS A 90 -8.12 -1.01 -1.21
N GLY A 91 -7.28 -0.37 -0.38
CA GLY A 91 -6.14 -1.04 0.23
C GLY A 91 -6.61 -2.22 1.08
N VAL A 92 -6.13 -3.41 0.75
CA VAL A 92 -6.35 -4.61 1.55
C VAL A 92 -5.20 -4.69 2.55
N SER A 93 -5.49 -4.42 3.83
CA SER A 93 -4.59 -4.77 4.94
C SER A 93 -4.66 -6.29 5.19
N PRO A 94 -3.61 -6.91 5.74
CA PRO A 94 -3.51 -8.36 5.94
C PRO A 94 -4.45 -8.92 7.03
N ASP A 95 -5.23 -8.06 7.69
CA ASP A 95 -6.31 -8.46 8.58
C ASP A 95 -7.63 -8.35 7.82
N LYS A 96 -8.52 -9.34 7.94
CA LYS A 96 -9.76 -9.48 7.15
C LYS A 96 -10.80 -8.41 7.52
N THR A 97 -10.47 -7.15 7.27
CA THR A 97 -11.34 -6.00 7.44
C THR A 97 -11.09 -5.06 6.27
N ILE A 98 -12.09 -4.93 5.40
CA ILE A 98 -12.08 -3.96 4.31
C ILE A 98 -12.26 -2.57 4.93
N SER A 99 -11.22 -1.73 4.86
CA SER A 99 -11.36 -0.30 5.05
C SER A 99 -11.72 0.32 3.70
N THR A 100 -13.01 0.48 3.46
CA THR A 100 -13.50 1.26 2.32
C THR A 100 -13.13 2.71 2.53
N GLN A 101 -12.21 3.25 1.73
CA GLN A 101 -12.23 4.68 1.46
C GLN A 101 -12.19 4.99 -0.04
N GLN A 102 -13.20 5.78 -0.39
CA GLN A 102 -13.50 6.55 -1.58
C GLN A 102 -13.16 5.94 -2.94
N GLY A 103 -14.18 5.34 -3.58
CA GLY A 103 -14.22 5.42 -5.03
C GLY A 103 -15.23 4.56 -5.77
N CYS A 104 -15.51 3.33 -5.33
CA CYS A 104 -16.18 2.39 -6.24
C CYS A 104 -17.71 2.31 -6.08
N CYS A 105 -18.24 2.24 -4.85
CA CYS A 105 -19.70 2.02 -4.65
C CYS A 105 -20.49 3.24 -4.13
N GLY A 106 -19.89 4.44 -4.02
CA GLY A 106 -20.60 5.65 -3.58
C GLY A 106 -21.22 5.58 -2.17
N VAL A 107 -20.81 4.63 -1.33
CA VAL A 107 -21.37 4.45 0.02
C VAL A 107 -20.56 5.27 1.02
N THR A 108 -21.21 6.24 1.66
CA THR A 108 -20.62 7.05 2.72
C THR A 108 -20.75 6.34 4.07
N THR A 109 -19.60 6.16 4.73
CA THR A 109 -19.37 6.00 6.18
C THR A 109 -19.86 4.73 6.92
N GLU A 110 -18.89 4.11 7.61
CA GLU A 110 -18.98 3.41 8.91
C GLU A 110 -19.81 2.13 9.06
N LYS A 111 -20.04 1.35 7.99
CA LYS A 111 -20.63 0.01 8.15
C LYS A 111 -19.76 -1.11 7.59
N THR A 112 -19.35 -2.02 8.47
CA THR A 112 -18.79 -3.33 8.14
C THR A 112 -19.80 -4.13 7.33
N VAL A 113 -19.56 -4.28 6.03
CA VAL A 113 -20.37 -5.15 5.15
C VAL A 113 -19.75 -6.54 5.15
N ARG A 114 -20.56 -7.57 5.44
CA ARG A 114 -20.16 -8.98 5.26
C ARG A 114 -20.56 -9.39 3.84
N VAL A 115 -19.58 -9.80 3.03
CA VAL A 115 -19.83 -10.33 1.69
C VAL A 115 -20.12 -11.82 1.82
N SER A 116 -21.33 -12.25 1.50
CA SER A 116 -21.67 -13.67 1.36
C SER A 116 -21.20 -14.18 -0.02
N GLU A 117 -20.74 -15.42 -0.02
CA GLU A 117 -19.76 -15.96 -0.95
C GLU A 117 -20.15 -15.98 -2.44
N SER A 118 -19.10 -15.96 -3.27
CA SER A 118 -19.01 -16.55 -4.61
C SER A 118 -19.76 -15.85 -5.74
N THR A 119 -19.10 -14.90 -6.40
CA THR A 119 -19.00 -14.91 -7.87
C THR A 119 -17.73 -14.17 -8.29
N SER A 120 -17.02 -14.71 -9.28
CA SER A 120 -15.86 -14.15 -9.97
C SER A 120 -16.18 -12.89 -10.79
N SER A 121 -17.14 -12.10 -10.32
CA SER A 121 -17.66 -10.90 -10.95
C SER A 121 -17.41 -9.76 -9.98
N CYS A 122 -16.71 -8.72 -10.43
CA CYS A 122 -16.55 -7.48 -9.66
C CYS A 122 -17.88 -6.82 -9.29
N CYS A 123 -19.01 -7.32 -9.81
CA CYS A 123 -20.33 -6.94 -9.38
C CYS A 123 -21.00 -8.00 -8.50
N GLY A 124 -21.38 -7.64 -7.28
CA GLY A 124 -22.10 -8.49 -6.33
C GLY A 124 -23.22 -7.75 -5.60
N SER A 125 -24.17 -8.49 -5.02
CA SER A 125 -25.23 -7.92 -4.20
C SER A 125 -24.72 -7.74 -2.77
N VAL A 126 -24.74 -6.51 -2.25
CA VAL A 126 -24.51 -6.21 -0.83
C VAL A 126 -25.86 -6.13 -0.12
N GLU A 127 -26.00 -6.89 0.96
CA GLU A 127 -27.13 -6.76 1.88
C GLU A 127 -26.77 -5.74 2.96
N GLU A 128 -27.49 -4.64 3.02
CA GLU A 128 -27.39 -3.68 4.12
C GLU A 128 -28.08 -4.29 5.35
N ASP A 129 -27.60 -4.03 6.58
CA ASP A 129 -28.26 -4.52 7.83
C ASP A 129 -29.73 -4.05 8.00
N ASN A 130 -30.25 -3.26 7.07
CA ASN A 130 -31.66 -2.86 6.99
C ASN A 130 -32.47 -3.69 5.97
N GLY A 131 -31.96 -4.85 5.53
CA GLY A 131 -32.68 -5.78 4.64
C GLY A 131 -32.83 -5.28 3.19
N LYS A 132 -32.05 -4.28 2.77
CA LYS A 132 -32.05 -3.78 1.38
C LYS A 132 -30.84 -4.30 0.63
N SER A 133 -31.11 -4.95 -0.51
CA SER A 133 -30.08 -5.45 -1.42
C SER A 133 -29.71 -4.40 -2.45
N LYS A 134 -28.42 -4.04 -2.56
CA LYS A 134 -27.89 -3.18 -3.63
C LYS A 134 -26.89 -3.97 -4.46
N ARG A 135 -26.87 -3.74 -5.77
CA ARG A 135 -25.82 -4.28 -6.65
C ARG A 135 -24.65 -3.32 -6.66
N CYS A 136 -23.49 -3.75 -6.15
CA CYS A 136 -22.21 -3.08 -6.33
C CYS A 136 -21.55 -3.63 -7.59
N CYS A 137 -20.85 -2.74 -8.30
CA CYS A 137 -19.85 -2.91 -9.35
C CYS A 137 -18.78 -1.83 -9.04
#